data_AF-A0A316ALA5-F1
#
_entry.id   AF-A0A316ALA5-F1
#
_cell.length_a   1.000
_cell.length_b   1.000
_cell.length_c   1.000
_cell.angle_alpha   90.00
_cell.angle_beta   90.00
_cell.angle_gamma   90.00
#
_symmetry.space_group_name_H-M   'P 1'
#
loop_
_entity.id
_entity.type
_entity.pdbx_description
1 polymer ?
#
loop_
_entity_poly.entity_id
_entity_poly.type
_entity_poly.pdbx_seq_one_letter_code
_entity_poly.pdbx_strand_id
1 'polypeptide(L)'
;MVNIPSQAISFILYYGGKSAAETLAKGNTTAVSKLEPVTEETPQFKNISIKPIEIKGAHEAVFLQGLPEMNLKNIELDNLLIEADQGFTIIDATGVSIKDVKMATKKAPAMDIYNGKKLKIKDVTIDSTTLGTIAVGGSESGKIKIDAGLKIQTEIGKEVSVTAVIFK
;
A
#
# COMPACT_ATOMS: atom_id res chain seq x y z
N MET A 1 -9.31 -6.52 15.15
CA MET A 1 -9.40 -7.61 14.15
C MET A 1 -8.37 -8.66 14.52
N VAL A 2 -8.72 -9.94 14.60
CA VAL A 2 -7.81 -11.00 15.10
C VAL A 2 -7.80 -12.23 14.19
N ASN A 3 -6.64 -12.85 14.00
CA ASN A 3 -6.45 -14.11 13.26
C ASN A 3 -7.07 -14.12 11.85
N ILE A 4 -6.78 -13.09 11.06
CA ILE A 4 -7.26 -12.98 9.69
C ILE A 4 -6.36 -13.82 8.77
N PRO A 5 -6.88 -14.87 8.08
CA PRO A 5 -6.04 -15.76 7.28
C PRO A 5 -5.51 -15.11 5.99
N SER A 6 -6.06 -13.97 5.58
CA SER A 6 -5.72 -13.22 4.36
C SER A 6 -5.49 -11.73 4.67
N GLN A 7 -6.04 -10.81 3.87
CA GLN A 7 -5.99 -9.37 4.10
C GLN A 7 -7.01 -8.92 5.16
N ALA A 8 -6.58 -8.12 6.14
CA ALA A 8 -7.49 -7.50 7.10
C ALA A 8 -8.31 -6.36 6.45
N ILE A 9 -7.65 -5.47 5.72
CA ILE A 9 -8.31 -4.40 4.95
C ILE A 9 -7.90 -4.58 3.48
N SER A 10 -8.87 -4.77 2.59
CA SER A 10 -8.59 -4.92 1.16
C SER A 10 -9.57 -4.15 0.27
N PHE A 11 -9.01 -3.43 -0.69
CA PHE A 11 -9.73 -2.80 -1.79
C PHE A 11 -9.00 -3.14 -3.08
N ILE A 12 -9.54 -4.07 -3.86
CA ILE A 12 -8.89 -4.63 -5.04
C ILE A 12 -9.82 -4.48 -6.24
N LEU A 13 -9.40 -3.70 -7.23
CA LEU A 13 -10.14 -3.54 -8.50
C LEU A 13 -9.68 -4.51 -9.60
N TYR A 14 -8.63 -5.29 -9.36
CA TYR A 14 -8.15 -6.23 -10.37
C TYR A 14 -9.02 -7.49 -10.41
N TYR A 15 -9.86 -7.58 -11.44
CA TYR A 15 -10.72 -8.73 -11.71
C TYR A 15 -10.08 -9.67 -12.75
N GLY A 16 -8.91 -10.21 -12.46
CA GLY A 16 -8.28 -11.27 -13.27
C GLY A 16 -9.01 -12.64 -13.20
N GLY A 17 -10.28 -12.66 -12.79
CA GLY A 17 -11.09 -13.87 -12.63
C GLY A 17 -10.71 -14.78 -11.45
N LYS A 18 -9.92 -14.29 -10.50
CA LYS A 18 -9.45 -15.05 -9.32
C LYS A 18 -9.76 -14.29 -8.03
N SER A 19 -10.21 -15.01 -7.03
CA SER A 19 -10.44 -14.48 -5.67
C SER A 19 -9.13 -14.07 -4.99
N ALA A 20 -9.19 -13.19 -3.99
CA ALA A 20 -8.02 -12.77 -3.21
C ALA A 20 -7.22 -13.97 -2.63
N ALA A 21 -7.93 -15.04 -2.23
CA ALA A 21 -7.32 -16.28 -1.75
C ALA A 21 -6.54 -17.04 -2.84
N GLU A 22 -7.04 -17.05 -4.08
CA GLU A 22 -6.35 -17.69 -5.22
C GLU A 22 -5.15 -16.88 -5.70
N THR A 23 -5.19 -15.55 -5.56
CA THR A 23 -4.06 -14.65 -5.85
C THR A 23 -2.93 -14.87 -4.83
N LEU A 24 -3.26 -14.98 -3.53
CA LEU A 24 -2.31 -15.30 -2.47
C LEU A 24 -1.66 -16.68 -2.65
N ALA A 25 -2.42 -17.71 -3.01
CA ALA A 25 -1.92 -19.07 -3.19
C ALA A 25 -0.90 -19.23 -4.33
N LYS A 26 -0.84 -18.30 -5.29
CA LYS A 26 0.07 -18.37 -6.44
C LYS A 26 1.33 -17.52 -6.31
N GLY A 27 1.53 -16.83 -5.18
CA GLY A 27 2.73 -16.02 -4.94
C GLY A 27 2.90 -14.81 -5.87
N ASN A 28 1.89 -14.49 -6.69
CA ASN A 28 1.87 -13.29 -7.53
C ASN A 28 1.20 -12.16 -6.76
N THR A 29 1.98 -11.44 -5.96
CA THR A 29 1.51 -10.28 -5.19
C THR A 29 1.45 -8.99 -6.01
N THR A 30 1.93 -9.00 -7.26
CA THR A 30 2.05 -7.80 -8.10
C THR A 30 1.68 -8.10 -9.55
N ALA A 31 0.45 -8.57 -9.79
CA ALA A 31 -0.10 -8.55 -11.14
C ALA A 31 -0.44 -7.09 -11.51
N VAL A 32 0.50 -6.40 -12.16
CA VAL A 32 0.23 -5.09 -12.79
C VAL A 32 -0.87 -5.33 -13.82
N SER A 33 -2.03 -4.69 -13.62
CA SER A 33 -3.13 -4.88 -14.54
C SER A 33 -2.82 -4.22 -15.88
N LYS A 34 -3.39 -4.76 -16.95
CA LYS A 34 -3.24 -4.17 -18.28
C LYS A 34 -4.06 -2.87 -18.32
N LEU A 35 -3.50 -1.83 -18.92
CA LEU A 35 -4.18 -0.56 -19.14
C LEU A 35 -5.32 -0.75 -20.14
N GLU A 36 -6.53 -0.40 -19.73
CA GLU A 36 -7.74 -0.47 -20.55
C GLU A 36 -8.40 0.93 -20.67
N PRO A 37 -9.27 1.16 -21.66
CA PRO A 37 -9.98 2.44 -21.79
C PRO A 37 -10.91 2.70 -20.59
N VAL A 38 -10.92 3.94 -20.11
CA VAL A 38 -11.89 4.36 -19.08
C VAL A 38 -13.26 4.52 -19.72
N THR A 39 -14.25 3.84 -19.16
CA THR A 39 -15.67 3.91 -19.54
C THR A 39 -16.53 4.20 -18.30
N GLU A 40 -17.84 4.36 -18.48
CA GLU A 40 -18.79 4.47 -17.35
C GLU A 40 -18.84 3.20 -16.49
N GLU A 41 -18.41 2.06 -17.06
CA GLU A 41 -18.37 0.77 -16.37
C GLU A 41 -17.09 0.58 -15.56
N THR A 42 -16.08 1.45 -15.73
CA THR A 42 -14.81 1.33 -15.02
C THR A 42 -15.02 1.57 -13.51
N PRO A 43 -14.77 0.57 -12.66
CA PRO A 43 -15.02 0.70 -11.24
C PRO A 43 -13.97 1.60 -10.57
N GLN A 44 -14.36 2.24 -9.46
CA GLN A 44 -13.43 3.05 -8.69
C GLN A 44 -13.75 3.00 -7.19
N PHE A 45 -12.75 2.66 -6.38
CA PHE A 45 -12.76 2.94 -4.95
C PHE A 45 -12.27 4.37 -4.70
N LYS A 46 -13.08 5.17 -4.00
CA LYS A 46 -12.69 6.52 -3.60
C LYS A 46 -13.31 6.98 -2.29
N ASN A 47 -12.64 7.93 -1.63
CA ASN A 47 -13.12 8.63 -0.43
C ASN A 47 -13.43 7.65 0.73
N ILE A 48 -12.42 6.85 1.10
CA ILE A 48 -12.53 5.89 2.19
C ILE A 48 -11.69 6.39 3.37
N SER A 49 -12.25 6.35 4.58
CA SER A 49 -11.55 6.69 5.82
C SER A 49 -11.72 5.55 6.81
N ILE A 50 -10.61 5.08 7.38
CA ILE A 50 -10.56 3.96 8.34
C ILE A 50 -9.77 4.43 9.55
N LYS A 51 -10.47 4.56 10.68
CA LYS A 51 -9.90 4.98 11.97
C LYS A 51 -10.87 4.77 13.12
N PRO A 52 -10.41 4.39 14.33
CA PRO A 52 -9.16 3.68 14.67
C PRO A 52 -9.29 2.16 14.44
N ILE A 53 -8.17 1.44 14.19
CA ILE A 53 -8.18 -0.02 14.00
C ILE A 53 -6.97 -0.69 14.68
N GLU A 54 -7.23 -1.82 15.36
CA GLU A 54 -6.21 -2.75 15.83
C GLU A 54 -6.29 -4.07 15.04
N ILE A 55 -5.17 -4.50 14.45
CA ILE A 55 -5.01 -5.76 13.74
C ILE A 55 -3.99 -6.62 14.49
N LYS A 56 -4.43 -7.79 14.96
CA LYS A 56 -3.60 -8.74 15.68
C LYS A 56 -3.64 -10.10 15.00
N GLY A 57 -2.68 -10.34 14.12
CA GLY A 57 -2.60 -11.52 13.27
C GLY A 57 -3.42 -11.33 12.01
N ALA A 58 -2.74 -11.00 10.92
CA ALA A 58 -3.24 -11.07 9.55
C ALA A 58 -2.11 -11.58 8.64
N HIS A 59 -2.44 -12.25 7.53
CA HIS A 59 -1.42 -12.47 6.49
C HIS A 59 -0.94 -11.13 5.93
N GLU A 60 -1.87 -10.20 5.69
CA GLU A 60 -1.55 -8.86 5.24
C GLU A 60 -2.47 -7.84 5.91
N ALA A 61 -1.91 -6.74 6.42
CA ALA A 61 -2.71 -5.77 7.15
C ALA A 61 -3.59 -4.95 6.20
N VAL A 62 -3.01 -4.40 5.14
CA VAL A 62 -3.70 -3.52 4.20
C VAL A 62 -3.25 -3.78 2.77
N PHE A 63 -4.20 -4.06 1.87
CA PHE A 63 -3.93 -4.20 0.44
C PHE A 63 -4.85 -3.26 -0.36
N LEU A 64 -4.27 -2.24 -0.97
CA LEU A 64 -4.96 -1.24 -1.79
C LEU A 64 -4.47 -1.36 -3.23
N GLN A 65 -5.35 -1.75 -4.15
CA GLN A 65 -5.05 -1.86 -5.57
C GLN A 65 -6.13 -1.19 -6.42
N GLY A 66 -5.73 -0.11 -7.08
CA GLY A 66 -6.51 0.51 -8.16
C GLY A 66 -6.27 -0.15 -9.51
N LEU A 67 -6.54 0.60 -10.57
CA LEU A 67 -6.19 0.26 -11.95
C LEU A 67 -5.23 1.34 -12.49
N PRO A 68 -4.31 1.02 -13.43
CA PRO A 68 -3.44 1.98 -14.10
C PRO A 68 -4.21 3.13 -14.75
N GLU A 69 -5.35 2.82 -15.36
CA GLU A 69 -6.28 3.79 -15.97
C GLU A 69 -7.18 4.50 -14.94
N MET A 70 -7.42 3.88 -13.78
CA MET A 70 -8.33 4.37 -12.76
C MET A 70 -7.80 4.08 -11.37
N ASN A 71 -6.94 4.98 -10.89
CA ASN A 71 -6.36 4.86 -9.56
C ASN A 71 -7.46 4.80 -8.47
N LEU A 72 -7.20 3.98 -7.45
CA LEU A 72 -7.89 4.08 -6.16
C LEU A 72 -7.55 5.44 -5.54
N LYS A 73 -8.55 6.15 -4.99
CA LYS A 73 -8.42 7.61 -4.77
C LYS A 73 -8.86 8.08 -3.39
N ASN A 74 -8.07 8.93 -2.75
CA ASN A 74 -8.43 9.60 -1.49
C ASN A 74 -8.77 8.60 -0.37
N ILE A 75 -7.74 7.92 0.14
CA ILE A 75 -7.87 6.97 1.25
C ILE A 75 -7.17 7.54 2.47
N GLU A 76 -7.82 7.47 3.62
CA GLU A 76 -7.27 7.89 4.91
C GLU A 76 -7.21 6.70 5.86
N LEU A 77 -6.01 6.40 6.34
CA LEU A 77 -5.73 5.38 7.37
C LEU A 77 -5.08 6.13 8.53
N ASP A 78 -5.79 6.23 9.66
CA ASP A 78 -5.36 7.03 10.82
C ASP A 78 -5.57 6.25 12.11
N ASN A 79 -4.57 6.25 13.00
CA ASN A 79 -4.58 5.54 14.28
C ASN A 79 -4.75 4.01 14.12
N LEU A 80 -3.67 3.36 13.63
CA LEU A 80 -3.61 1.92 13.43
C LEU A 80 -2.52 1.26 14.31
N LEU A 81 -2.88 0.15 14.96
CA LEU A 81 -1.94 -0.75 15.62
C LEU A 81 -1.95 -2.11 14.91
N ILE A 82 -0.81 -2.55 14.37
CA ILE A 82 -0.72 -3.67 13.44
C ILE A 82 0.33 -4.69 13.88
N GLU A 83 -0.10 -5.95 13.99
CA GLU A 83 0.74 -7.15 14.00
C GLU A 83 0.30 -8.07 12.84
N ALA A 84 1.13 -8.22 11.81
CA ALA A 84 0.81 -9.02 10.62
C ALA A 84 2.04 -9.67 9.97
N ASP A 85 1.85 -10.60 9.04
CA ASP A 85 2.98 -11.15 8.29
C ASP A 85 3.51 -10.11 7.28
N GLN A 86 2.60 -9.44 6.55
CA GLN A 86 2.86 -8.31 5.66
C GLN A 86 2.07 -7.06 6.11
N GLY A 87 2.63 -5.88 5.87
CA GLY A 87 2.03 -4.62 6.29
C GLY A 87 1.09 -4.05 5.23
N PHE A 88 1.59 -3.06 4.50
CA PHE A 88 0.84 -2.31 3.49
C PHE A 88 1.32 -2.67 2.08
N THR A 89 0.38 -2.91 1.17
CA THR A 89 0.61 -2.91 -0.26
C THR A 89 -0.29 -1.86 -0.91
N ILE A 90 0.30 -0.95 -1.68
CA ILE A 90 -0.39 0.19 -2.30
C ILE A 90 -0.01 0.26 -3.78
N ILE A 91 -0.94 -0.11 -4.65
CA ILE A 91 -0.74 -0.23 -6.09
C ILE A 91 -1.75 0.67 -6.81
N ASP A 92 -1.26 1.48 -7.75
CA ASP A 92 -2.08 2.37 -8.58
C ASP A 92 -3.06 3.20 -7.73
N ALA A 93 -2.51 3.90 -6.74
CA ALA A 93 -3.29 4.71 -5.80
C ALA A 93 -2.93 6.20 -5.89
N THR A 94 -3.90 7.08 -5.71
CA THR A 94 -3.70 8.53 -5.64
C THR A 94 -4.32 9.14 -4.39
N GLY A 95 -3.52 9.83 -3.58
CA GLY A 95 -4.00 10.53 -2.39
C GLY A 95 -4.27 9.59 -1.22
N VAL A 96 -3.36 8.67 -0.93
CA VAL A 96 -3.42 7.86 0.29
C VAL A 96 -2.69 8.61 1.42
N SER A 97 -3.35 8.79 2.55
CA SER A 97 -2.79 9.37 3.77
C SER A 97 -2.73 8.29 4.85
N ILE A 98 -1.54 8.02 5.35
CA ILE A 98 -1.25 7.07 6.42
C ILE A 98 -0.68 7.88 7.58
N LYS A 99 -1.35 7.86 8.72
CA LYS A 99 -1.00 8.65 9.89
C LYS A 99 -1.15 7.85 11.17
N ASP A 100 -0.22 8.07 12.12
CA ASP A 100 -0.28 7.48 13.46
C ASP A 100 -0.43 5.95 13.40
N VAL A 101 0.60 5.30 12.83
CA VAL A 101 0.61 3.86 12.63
C VAL A 101 1.79 3.24 13.36
N LYS A 102 1.51 2.22 14.16
CA LYS A 102 2.53 1.35 14.77
C LYS A 102 2.38 -0.04 14.19
N MET A 103 3.46 -0.57 13.66
CA MET A 103 3.41 -1.83 12.92
C MET A 103 4.61 -2.73 13.21
N ALA A 104 4.31 -4.01 13.48
CA ALA A 104 5.27 -5.10 13.47
C ALA A 104 4.91 -6.06 12.33
N THR A 105 5.82 -6.25 11.37
CA THR A 105 5.67 -7.20 10.27
C THR A 105 6.72 -8.30 10.33
N LYS A 106 6.36 -9.51 9.89
CA LYS A 106 7.33 -10.64 9.83
C LYS A 106 8.13 -10.65 8.52
N LYS A 107 7.61 -10.01 7.47
CA LYS A 107 8.23 -9.95 6.14
C LYS A 107 8.47 -8.50 5.73
N ALA A 108 9.52 -8.30 4.93
CA ALA A 108 9.82 -7.06 4.24
C ALA A 108 9.40 -7.16 2.75
N PRO A 109 9.03 -6.04 2.09
CA PRO A 109 8.81 -4.73 2.69
C PRO A 109 7.59 -4.73 3.62
N ALA A 110 7.65 -3.90 4.67
CA ALA A 110 6.50 -3.63 5.52
C ALA A 110 5.53 -2.65 4.86
N MET A 111 6.01 -1.83 3.92
CA MET A 111 5.18 -1.00 3.05
C MET A 111 5.70 -1.07 1.61
N ASP A 112 4.93 -1.66 0.72
CA ASP A 112 5.20 -1.72 -0.71
C ASP A 112 4.31 -0.72 -1.45
N ILE A 113 4.92 0.20 -2.19
CA ILE A 113 4.24 1.25 -2.95
C ILE A 113 4.64 1.12 -4.40
N TYR A 114 3.67 0.88 -5.27
CA TYR A 114 3.87 0.82 -6.72
C TYR A 114 2.91 1.77 -7.44
N ASN A 115 3.43 2.67 -8.28
CA ASN A 115 2.65 3.71 -8.96
C ASN A 115 1.80 4.58 -8.00
N GLY A 116 2.35 4.88 -6.82
CA GLY A 116 1.71 5.70 -5.79
C GLY A 116 1.84 7.20 -6.07
N LYS A 117 0.72 7.92 -6.14
CA LYS A 117 0.69 9.37 -6.40
C LYS A 117 0.14 10.16 -5.22
N LYS A 118 0.80 11.25 -4.82
CA LYS A 118 0.34 12.16 -3.74
C LYS A 118 0.13 11.45 -2.39
N LEU A 119 1.01 10.53 -2.02
CA LEU A 119 0.96 9.83 -0.74
C LEU A 119 1.51 10.70 0.38
N LYS A 120 0.97 10.54 1.59
CA LYS A 120 1.50 11.13 2.82
C LYS A 120 1.62 10.04 3.89
N ILE A 121 2.83 9.78 4.36
CA ILE A 121 3.13 8.78 5.37
C ILE A 121 3.79 9.52 6.52
N LYS A 122 3.05 9.65 7.63
CA LYS A 122 3.43 10.48 8.77
C LYS A 122 3.18 9.74 10.09
N ASP A 123 4.02 9.96 11.08
CA ASP A 123 3.92 9.38 12.42
C ASP A 123 3.82 7.84 12.35
N VAL A 124 4.63 7.22 11.49
CA VAL A 124 4.67 5.76 11.29
C VAL A 124 5.91 5.16 11.94
N THR A 125 5.71 4.17 12.80
CA THR A 125 6.77 3.38 13.43
C THR A 125 6.68 1.94 12.96
N ILE A 126 7.79 1.42 12.44
CA ILE A 126 7.92 0.03 11.99
C ILE A 126 8.98 -0.64 12.86
N ASP A 127 8.67 -1.83 13.39
CA ASP A 127 9.59 -2.62 14.22
C ASP A 127 10.67 -3.33 13.36
N SER A 128 11.35 -2.54 12.53
CA SER A 128 12.47 -2.94 11.67
C SER A 128 13.27 -1.69 11.31
N THR A 129 14.59 -1.77 11.39
CA THR A 129 15.50 -0.68 11.00
C THR A 129 16.25 -0.96 9.69
N THR A 130 15.84 -1.98 8.94
CA THR A 130 16.55 -2.48 7.76
C THR A 130 16.15 -1.69 6.50
N LEU A 131 17.11 -1.41 5.61
CA LEU A 131 16.82 -0.87 4.27
C LEU A 131 15.89 -1.84 3.51
N GLY A 132 14.92 -1.30 2.74
CA GLY A 132 13.90 -2.10 2.05
C GLY A 132 12.70 -2.45 2.93
N THR A 133 12.61 -1.89 4.14
CA THR A 133 11.38 -1.97 4.96
C THR A 133 10.25 -1.17 4.31
N ILE A 134 10.56 -0.10 3.60
CA ILE A 134 9.64 0.59 2.69
C ILE A 134 10.21 0.48 1.28
N ALA A 135 9.40 0.05 0.32
CA ALA A 135 9.76 0.01 -1.09
C ALA A 135 8.86 0.97 -1.88
N VAL A 136 9.46 1.78 -2.74
CA VAL A 136 8.74 2.65 -3.68
C VAL A 136 9.20 2.33 -5.09
N GLY A 137 8.31 1.80 -5.92
CA GLY A 137 8.55 1.46 -7.31
C GLY A 137 7.51 2.06 -8.26
N GLY A 138 7.71 1.81 -9.55
CA GLY A 138 6.79 2.19 -10.62
C GLY A 138 7.03 3.60 -11.16
N SER A 139 7.09 3.73 -12.49
CA SER A 139 7.41 4.98 -13.17
C SER A 139 6.38 6.09 -12.95
N GLU A 140 5.16 5.74 -12.56
CA GLU A 140 4.07 6.68 -12.27
C GLU A 140 4.07 7.16 -10.81
N SER A 141 4.99 6.67 -9.97
CA SER A 141 5.11 7.11 -8.58
C SER A 141 5.56 8.58 -8.50
N GLY A 142 4.87 9.37 -7.67
CA GLY A 142 5.12 10.81 -7.62
C GLY A 142 4.47 11.54 -6.45
N LYS A 143 5.14 12.58 -5.95
CA LYS A 143 4.67 13.44 -4.85
C LYS A 143 4.37 12.67 -3.56
N ILE A 144 5.20 11.68 -3.26
CA ILE A 144 5.15 10.86 -2.04
C ILE A 144 5.92 11.60 -0.95
N LYS A 145 5.26 11.86 0.18
CA LYS A 145 5.88 12.47 1.36
C LYS A 145 5.97 11.42 2.45
N ILE A 146 7.18 11.19 2.96
CA ILE A 146 7.47 10.22 4.02
C ILE A 146 8.20 10.95 5.13
N ASP A 147 7.96 10.58 6.38
CA ASP A 147 8.73 11.12 7.50
C ASP A 147 10.24 10.86 7.36
N ALA A 148 11.05 11.87 7.72
CA ALA A 148 12.50 11.82 7.60
C ALA A 148 13.15 10.66 8.35
N GLY A 149 12.57 10.22 9.47
CA GLY A 149 13.05 9.07 10.25
C GLY A 149 13.03 7.74 9.49
N LEU A 150 12.21 7.62 8.44
CA LEU A 150 12.07 6.41 7.64
C LEU A 150 12.98 6.40 6.40
N LYS A 151 13.79 7.44 6.20
CA LYS A 151 14.65 7.57 5.02
C LYS A 151 15.61 6.39 4.85
N ILE A 152 16.25 5.93 5.92
CA ILE A 152 17.22 4.82 5.88
C ILE A 152 16.52 3.47 5.60
N GLN A 153 15.23 3.39 5.92
CA GLN A 153 14.40 2.20 5.71
C GLN A 153 13.79 2.13 4.31
N THR A 154 13.87 3.21 3.53
CA THR A 154 13.18 3.36 2.24
C THR A 154 14.11 3.06 1.06
N GLU A 155 13.74 2.05 0.27
CA GLU A 155 14.32 1.77 -1.05
C GLU A 155 13.45 2.39 -2.15
N ILE A 156 14.09 3.03 -3.13
CA ILE A 156 13.42 3.68 -4.26
C ILE A 156 13.93 3.05 -5.56
N GLY A 157 13.01 2.53 -6.37
CA GLY A 157 13.29 1.94 -7.68
C GLY A 157 13.94 2.93 -8.65
N LYS A 158 14.77 2.41 -9.56
CA LYS A 158 15.52 3.24 -10.53
C LYS A 158 14.61 3.93 -11.55
N GLU A 159 13.44 3.37 -11.78
CA GLU A 159 12.38 3.87 -12.64
C GLU A 159 11.59 5.02 -12.02
N VAL A 160 11.70 5.21 -10.70
CA VAL A 160 10.99 6.27 -9.99
C VAL A 160 11.75 7.59 -10.17
N SER A 161 11.02 8.66 -10.49
CA SER A 161 11.63 9.99 -10.62
C SER A 161 12.35 10.39 -9.32
N VAL A 162 13.55 10.95 -9.44
CA VAL A 162 14.36 11.42 -8.29
C VAL A 162 13.67 12.48 -7.41
N THR A 163 12.64 13.14 -7.93
CA THR A 163 11.83 14.14 -7.19
C THR A 163 10.51 13.59 -6.67
N ALA A 164 10.20 12.31 -6.94
CA ALA A 164 8.94 11.69 -6.59
C ALA A 164 8.76 11.55 -5.08
N VAL A 165 9.83 11.20 -4.36
CA VAL A 165 9.81 10.94 -2.91
C VAL A 165 10.52 12.07 -2.18
N ILE A 166 9.86 12.63 -1.18
CA ILE A 166 10.39 13.71 -0.35
C ILE A 166 10.29 13.29 1.11
N PHE A 167 11.43 13.30 1.81
CA PHE A 167 11.53 13.04 3.23
C PHE A 167 11.38 14.35 4.01
N LYS A 168 10.43 14.45 4.95
CA LYS A 168 10.13 15.67 5.71
C LYS A 168 9.79 15.42 7.17
#